data_AF-A0A8S2SB19-F1
#
_entry.id   AF-A0A8S2SB19-F1
#
_cell.length_a   1.000
_cell.length_b   1.000
_cell.length_c   1.000
_cell.angle_alpha   90.00
_cell.angle_beta   90.00
_cell.angle_gamma   90.00
#
_symmetry.space_group_name_H-M   'P 1'
#
loop_
_entity.id
_entity.type
_entity.pdbx_description
1 polymer ?
#
loop_
_entity_poly.entity_id
_entity_poly.type
_entity_poly.pdbx_seq_one_letter_code
_entity_poly.pdbx_strand_id
1 'polypeptide(L)'
;FYELVVIGFVYAIYENEESVRQILHTCSTKTDRSLDDGRCEYYLEVFSQRTTSRRKSIQIIPWFVEDSQWLAETDFPSNGYGSWEQRLNSTECINRTVFIGALHGMVTAYALARICQELFGDVEYAAIDTDRNKYPIGSGRVVFVNAHSYYAAVTANYLMIECDKFCKVIQIDPYLSDSVTCAGANGQWCQNMGQFFCRSLKCMKYYCETCWDLNPNHAITQNGINNSVDGEPPALIHKPLMRNSRTP
;
A
#
# COMPACT_ATOMS: atom_id res chain seq x y z
N PHE A 1 21.27 -28.84 14.92
CA PHE A 1 22.01 -27.79 14.20
C PHE A 1 21.18 -27.37 13.02
N TYR A 2 20.44 -26.26 13.13
CA TYR A 2 19.78 -25.67 11.97
C TYR A 2 20.84 -24.83 11.27
N GLU A 3 21.34 -25.33 10.14
CA GLU A 3 22.19 -24.54 9.25
C GLU A 3 21.35 -23.37 8.76
N LEU A 4 21.67 -22.15 9.20
CA LEU A 4 21.07 -20.95 8.65
C LEU A 4 21.52 -20.84 7.20
N VAL A 5 20.69 -21.34 6.28
CA VAL A 5 20.88 -21.12 4.84
C VAL A 5 20.80 -19.61 4.62
N VAL A 6 21.94 -18.99 4.31
CA VAL A 6 21.97 -17.58 3.91
C VAL A 6 21.35 -17.52 2.51
N ILE A 7 20.09 -17.13 2.45
CA ILE A 7 19.37 -16.88 1.20
C ILE A 7 19.83 -15.51 0.68
N GLY A 8 20.49 -15.50 -0.48
CA GLY A 8 20.87 -14.28 -1.18
C GLY A 8 19.92 -14.01 -2.34
N PHE A 9 19.61 -12.73 -2.57
CA PHE A 9 18.84 -12.29 -3.73
C PHE A 9 19.56 -11.11 -4.40
N VAL A 10 19.28 -10.94 -5.70
CA VAL A 10 19.82 -9.85 -6.51
C VAL A 10 18.70 -9.34 -7.40
N TYR A 11 18.72 -8.04 -7.69
CA TYR A 11 17.81 -7.41 -8.62
C TYR A 11 18.54 -7.11 -9.93
N ALA A 12 17.86 -7.32 -11.05
CA ALA A 12 18.36 -6.98 -12.38
C ALA A 12 17.28 -6.19 -13.12
N ILE A 13 17.68 -5.08 -13.75
CA ILE A 13 16.81 -4.25 -14.59
C ILE A 13 17.41 -4.30 -15.99
N TYR A 14 16.57 -4.62 -16.98
CA TYR A 14 16.95 -4.68 -18.38
C TYR A 14 16.34 -3.50 -19.12
N GLU A 15 17.09 -2.91 -20.03
CA GLU A 15 16.62 -1.82 -20.90
C GLU A 15 15.69 -2.33 -22.01
N ASN A 16 15.87 -3.59 -22.43
CA ASN A 16 15.12 -4.19 -23.52
C ASN A 16 14.33 -5.41 -23.02
N GLU A 17 13.02 -5.41 -23.28
CA GLU A 17 12.12 -6.52 -22.94
C GLU A 17 12.55 -7.83 -23.62
N GLU A 18 13.12 -7.76 -24.82
CA GLU A 18 13.59 -8.94 -25.53
C GLU A 18 14.72 -9.68 -24.79
N SER A 19 15.58 -8.94 -24.09
CA SER A 19 16.61 -9.56 -23.25
C SER A 19 16.01 -10.33 -22.07
N VAL A 20 14.89 -9.85 -21.52
CA VAL A 20 14.15 -10.57 -20.48
C VAL A 20 13.51 -11.84 -21.07
N ARG A 21 12.89 -11.76 -22.24
CA ARG A 21 12.33 -12.94 -22.91
C ARG A 21 13.39 -13.99 -23.20
N GLN A 22 14.56 -13.59 -23.69
CA GLN A 22 15.67 -14.49 -23.98
C GLN A 22 16.16 -15.24 -22.73
N ILE A 23 16.36 -14.55 -21.59
CA ILE A 23 16.78 -15.25 -20.37
C ILE A 23 15.70 -16.21 -19.86
N LEU A 24 14.42 -15.82 -19.90
CA LEU A 24 13.31 -16.68 -19.52
C LEU A 24 13.21 -17.92 -20.43
N HIS A 25 13.48 -17.79 -21.74
CA HIS A 25 13.52 -18.91 -22.68
C HIS A 25 14.64 -19.93 -22.39
N THR A 26 15.73 -19.51 -21.74
CA THR A 26 16.81 -20.42 -21.34
C THR A 26 16.54 -21.14 -20.02
N CYS A 27 15.54 -20.70 -19.27
CA CYS A 27 15.19 -21.29 -17.98
C CYS A 27 14.44 -22.62 -18.16
N SER A 28 14.65 -23.54 -17.23
CA SER A 28 13.69 -24.62 -17.04
C SER A 28 12.43 -24.06 -16.39
N THR A 29 11.25 -24.45 -16.90
CA THR A 29 9.97 -24.00 -16.38
C THR A 29 9.31 -25.08 -15.54
N LYS A 30 8.68 -24.67 -14.44
CA LYS A 30 7.69 -25.49 -13.72
C LYS A 30 6.36 -24.76 -13.77
N THR A 31 5.31 -25.45 -14.22
CA THR A 31 3.96 -24.88 -14.18
C THR A 31 3.58 -24.64 -12.74
N ASP A 32 3.29 -23.38 -12.41
CA ASP A 32 2.79 -23.05 -11.09
C ASP A 32 1.30 -23.39 -11.04
N ARG A 33 0.95 -24.47 -10.35
CA ARG A 33 -0.46 -24.87 -10.22
C ARG A 33 -1.26 -23.98 -9.26
N SER A 34 -0.58 -23.09 -8.52
CA SER A 34 -1.22 -22.16 -7.59
C SER A 34 -1.71 -20.87 -8.26
N LEU A 35 -1.27 -20.59 -9.49
CA LEU A 35 -1.66 -19.42 -10.26
C LEU A 35 -2.52 -19.83 -11.46
N ASP A 36 -3.78 -19.41 -11.49
CA ASP A 36 -4.73 -19.66 -12.59
C ASP A 36 -4.49 -18.74 -13.81
N ASP A 37 -3.37 -17.99 -13.81
CA ASP A 37 -2.98 -17.04 -14.86
C ASP A 37 -2.07 -17.65 -15.94
N GLY A 38 -1.78 -18.95 -15.84
CA GLY A 38 -0.94 -19.68 -16.78
C GLY A 38 0.56 -19.39 -16.66
N ARG A 39 0.99 -18.67 -15.61
CA ARG A 39 2.41 -18.34 -15.41
C ARG A 39 3.21 -19.53 -14.87
N CYS A 40 4.51 -19.50 -15.17
CA CYS A 40 5.44 -20.54 -14.80
C CYS A 40 6.49 -19.99 -13.84
N GLU A 41 7.06 -20.89 -13.03
CA GLU A 41 8.30 -20.61 -12.32
C GLU A 41 9.48 -20.87 -13.24
N TYR A 42 10.43 -19.93 -13.27
CA TYR A 42 11.63 -20.02 -14.09
C TYR A 42 12.84 -20.33 -13.21
N TYR A 43 13.62 -21.33 -13.60
CA TYR A 43 14.84 -21.70 -12.91
C TYR A 43 16.01 -21.72 -13.89
N LEU A 44 17.12 -21.08 -13.49
CA LEU A 44 18.36 -21.02 -14.25
C LEU A 44 19.47 -21.72 -13.47
N GLU A 45 20.19 -22.64 -14.14
CA GLU A 45 21.36 -23.28 -13.57
C GLU A 45 22.60 -22.40 -13.77
N VAL A 46 23.23 -22.00 -12.68
CA VAL A 46 24.44 -21.17 -12.68
C VAL A 46 25.61 -21.87 -12.02
N PHE A 47 26.82 -21.61 -12.51
CA PHE A 47 28.06 -22.17 -11.96
C PHE A 47 28.72 -21.14 -11.03
N SER A 48 28.95 -21.51 -9.77
CA SER A 48 29.70 -20.66 -8.84
C SER A 48 31.19 -20.92 -8.94
N GLN A 49 31.98 -19.89 -9.26
CA GLN A 49 33.43 -20.00 -9.32
C GLN A 49 34.10 -19.97 -7.92
N ARG A 50 33.36 -19.57 -6.86
CA ARG A 50 33.90 -19.35 -5.50
C ARG A 50 33.60 -20.46 -4.49
N THR A 51 32.62 -21.34 -4.74
CA THR A 51 32.27 -22.44 -3.82
C THR A 51 32.33 -23.79 -4.53
N THR A 52 32.78 -24.84 -3.84
CA THR A 52 32.98 -26.22 -4.36
C THR A 52 31.69 -26.91 -4.84
N SER A 53 30.52 -26.35 -4.54
CA SER A 53 29.22 -26.70 -5.13
C SER A 53 29.12 -26.15 -6.56
N ARG A 54 29.39 -27.02 -7.54
CA ARG A 54 29.60 -26.65 -8.96
C ARG A 54 28.37 -26.08 -9.67
N ARG A 55 27.15 -26.34 -9.21
CA ARG A 55 25.91 -25.87 -9.83
C ARG A 55 24.94 -25.38 -8.77
N LYS A 56 24.31 -24.24 -9.01
CA LYS A 56 23.22 -23.69 -8.21
C LYS A 56 22.04 -23.45 -9.14
N SER A 57 20.89 -23.97 -8.75
CA SER A 57 19.61 -23.61 -9.38
C SER A 57 19.13 -22.33 -8.74
N ILE A 58 19.01 -21.25 -9.51
CA ILE A 58 18.44 -19.98 -9.04
C ILE A 58 17.06 -19.79 -9.64
N GLN A 59 16.13 -19.29 -8.83
CA GLN A 59 14.81 -18.90 -9.32
C GLN A 59 14.88 -17.52 -9.96
N ILE A 60 14.29 -17.36 -11.13
CA ILE A 60 14.06 -16.07 -11.78
C ILE A 60 12.58 -15.74 -11.64
N ILE A 61 12.30 -14.59 -11.03
CA ILE A 61 10.94 -14.06 -10.86
C ILE A 61 10.84 -12.80 -11.71
N PRO A 62 10.26 -12.88 -12.92
CA PRO A 62 10.04 -11.69 -13.74
C PRO A 62 8.94 -10.82 -13.12
N TRP A 63 9.08 -9.50 -13.29
CA TRP A 63 8.01 -8.54 -13.01
C TRP A 63 7.28 -8.21 -14.30
N PHE A 64 5.97 -8.45 -14.33
CA PHE A 64 5.13 -8.05 -15.46
C PHE A 64 4.57 -6.65 -15.19
N VAL A 65 4.82 -5.71 -16.10
CA VAL A 65 4.41 -4.31 -15.91
C VAL A 65 2.89 -4.16 -15.78
N GLU A 66 2.13 -5.05 -16.43
CA GLU A 66 0.67 -5.15 -16.30
C GLU A 66 0.19 -5.49 -14.89
N ASP A 67 1.01 -6.14 -14.06
CA ASP A 67 0.66 -6.45 -12.67
C ASP A 67 0.71 -5.23 -11.74
N SER A 68 1.21 -4.10 -12.23
CA SER A 68 1.33 -2.88 -11.44
C SER A 68 -0.01 -2.24 -11.13
N GLN A 69 -1.06 -2.55 -11.88
CA GLN A 69 -2.37 -1.92 -11.74
C GLN A 69 -3.49 -2.92 -11.95
N TRP A 70 -4.57 -2.73 -11.19
CA TRP A 70 -5.81 -3.46 -11.36
C TRP A 70 -6.98 -2.48 -11.22
N LEU A 71 -7.96 -2.62 -12.10
CA LEU A 71 -9.18 -1.81 -12.15
C LEU A 71 -10.39 -2.74 -12.13
N ALA A 72 -11.40 -2.41 -11.34
CA ALA A 72 -12.67 -3.11 -11.36
C ALA A 72 -13.38 -2.88 -12.71
N GLU A 73 -13.86 -3.97 -13.32
CA GLU A 73 -14.44 -3.99 -14.67
C GLU A 73 -15.71 -3.12 -14.80
N THR A 74 -16.41 -2.90 -13.69
CA THR A 74 -17.69 -2.19 -13.62
C THR A 74 -17.59 -0.66 -13.58
N ASP A 75 -16.38 -0.09 -13.55
CA ASP A 75 -16.16 1.33 -13.18
C ASP A 75 -15.68 2.23 -14.33
N PHE A 76 -15.76 1.78 -15.59
CA PHE A 76 -15.60 2.69 -16.72
C PHE A 76 -16.72 3.73 -16.69
N PRO A 77 -16.42 5.05 -16.78
CA PRO A 77 -17.47 6.05 -16.93
C PRO A 77 -18.11 5.87 -18.31
N SER A 78 -19.15 5.05 -18.37
CA SER A 78 -20.05 4.91 -19.52
C SER A 78 -20.74 6.22 -19.90
N ASN A 79 -20.54 7.27 -19.09
CA ASN A 79 -21.28 8.52 -19.12
C ASN A 79 -20.41 9.74 -19.49
N GLY A 80 -19.15 9.54 -19.93
CA GLY A 80 -18.35 10.60 -20.57
C GLY A 80 -17.73 11.66 -19.66
N TYR A 81 -17.63 11.43 -18.34
CA TYR A 81 -16.99 12.36 -17.41
C TYR A 81 -15.64 11.83 -16.89
N GLY A 82 -14.56 12.16 -17.61
CA GLY A 82 -13.17 12.13 -17.14
C GLY A 82 -12.41 10.80 -17.29
N SER A 83 -11.07 10.86 -17.28
CA SER A 83 -10.21 9.67 -17.27
C SER A 83 -10.05 9.11 -15.85
N TRP A 84 -9.67 7.84 -15.71
CA TRP A 84 -9.48 7.20 -14.40
C TRP A 84 -8.45 7.94 -13.54
N GLU A 85 -7.41 8.51 -14.16
CA GLU A 85 -6.41 9.33 -13.49
C GLU A 85 -7.06 10.56 -12.81
N GLN A 86 -8.05 11.17 -13.45
CA GLN A 86 -8.77 12.31 -12.86
C GLN A 86 -9.62 11.87 -11.67
N ARG A 87 -10.30 10.72 -11.77
CA ARG A 87 -11.10 10.14 -10.67
C ARG A 87 -10.22 9.82 -9.46
N LEU A 88 -9.06 9.20 -9.66
CA LEU A 88 -8.13 8.86 -8.57
C LEU A 88 -7.57 10.09 -7.83
N ASN A 89 -7.48 11.23 -8.51
CA ASN A 89 -7.02 12.48 -7.93
C ASN A 89 -8.14 13.30 -7.27
N SER A 90 -9.39 12.84 -7.35
CA SER A 90 -10.51 13.49 -6.65
C SER A 90 -10.44 13.28 -5.14
N THR A 91 -10.87 14.28 -4.37
CA THR A 91 -10.93 14.21 -2.90
C THR A 91 -11.78 13.04 -2.42
N GLU A 92 -12.87 12.71 -3.13
CA GLU A 92 -13.73 11.57 -2.80
C GLU A 92 -13.01 10.23 -2.91
N CYS A 93 -12.24 10.04 -3.99
CA CYS A 93 -11.44 8.84 -4.19
C CYS A 93 -10.32 8.77 -3.14
N ILE A 94 -9.58 9.86 -2.95
CA ILE A 94 -8.49 9.96 -1.95
C ILE A 94 -8.97 9.58 -0.55
N ASN A 95 -10.17 10.01 -0.15
CA ASN A 95 -10.74 9.70 1.17
C ASN A 95 -11.14 8.22 1.33
N ARG A 96 -11.15 7.42 0.26
CA ARG A 96 -11.36 5.97 0.27
C ARG A 96 -10.10 5.18 -0.07
N THR A 97 -8.96 5.86 -0.24
CA THR A 97 -7.67 5.24 -0.59
C THR A 97 -6.87 4.89 0.65
N VAL A 98 -6.37 3.67 0.73
CA VAL A 98 -5.35 3.25 1.71
C VAL A 98 -3.99 3.13 1.05
N PHE A 99 -2.96 3.46 1.82
CA PHE A 99 -1.56 3.12 1.53
C PHE A 99 -1.25 1.76 2.14
N ILE A 100 -0.55 0.92 1.38
CA ILE A 100 -0.12 -0.40 1.83
C ILE A 100 1.41 -0.48 1.73
N GLY A 101 2.06 -0.64 2.88
CA GLY A 101 3.51 -0.74 3.01
C GLY A 101 3.99 -2.17 3.25
N ALA A 102 5.30 -2.37 3.07
CA ALA A 102 5.98 -3.65 3.27
C ALA A 102 5.41 -4.80 2.42
N LEU A 103 4.94 -4.52 1.21
CA LEU A 103 4.50 -5.53 0.26
C LEU A 103 5.65 -6.48 -0.11
N HIS A 104 5.33 -7.74 -0.37
CA HIS A 104 6.27 -8.71 -0.91
C HIS A 104 6.42 -8.48 -2.42
N GLY A 105 7.61 -8.71 -2.99
CA GLY A 105 7.88 -8.46 -4.42
C GLY A 105 7.11 -9.36 -5.39
N MET A 106 6.35 -10.33 -4.88
CA MET A 106 5.48 -11.21 -5.66
C MET A 106 4.00 -10.82 -5.60
N VAL A 107 3.65 -9.77 -4.83
CA VAL A 107 2.26 -9.32 -4.74
C VAL A 107 1.96 -8.44 -5.95
N THR A 108 1.01 -8.89 -6.77
CA THR A 108 0.46 -8.12 -7.90
C THR A 108 -0.66 -7.20 -7.42
N ALA A 109 -1.01 -6.18 -8.21
CA ALA A 109 -2.17 -5.33 -7.93
C ALA A 109 -3.48 -6.13 -7.89
N TYR A 110 -3.62 -7.13 -8.76
CA TYR A 110 -4.77 -8.05 -8.74
C TYR A 110 -4.85 -8.82 -7.42
N ALA A 111 -3.76 -9.47 -7.01
CA ALA A 111 -3.73 -10.22 -5.75
C ALA A 111 -4.03 -9.31 -4.55
N LEU A 112 -3.47 -8.10 -4.55
CA LEU A 112 -3.73 -7.11 -3.52
C LEU A 112 -5.21 -6.70 -3.46
N ALA A 113 -5.83 -6.44 -4.61
CA ALA A 113 -7.27 -6.15 -4.70
C ALA A 113 -8.10 -7.30 -4.14
N ARG A 114 -7.82 -8.54 -4.56
CA ARG A 114 -8.53 -9.75 -4.09
C ARG A 114 -8.46 -9.91 -2.58
N ILE A 115 -7.26 -9.80 -1.99
CA ILE A 115 -7.06 -9.88 -0.54
C ILE A 115 -7.88 -8.81 0.17
N CYS A 116 -7.84 -7.56 -0.30
CA CYS A 116 -8.60 -6.47 0.30
C CYS A 116 -10.13 -6.64 0.14
N GLN A 117 -10.59 -7.15 -1.01
CA GLN A 117 -12.00 -7.46 -1.26
C GLN A 117 -12.52 -8.49 -0.28
N GLU A 118 -11.76 -9.57 -0.06
CA GLU A 118 -12.15 -10.67 0.83
C GLU A 118 -12.18 -10.26 2.31
N LEU A 119 -11.31 -9.33 2.72
CA LEU A 119 -11.18 -8.93 4.13
C LEU A 119 -12.03 -7.71 4.51
N PHE A 120 -12.18 -6.74 3.61
CA PHE A 120 -12.74 -5.43 3.97
C PHE A 120 -13.94 -5.03 3.10
N GLY A 121 -14.10 -5.63 1.92
CA GLY A 121 -15.17 -5.35 0.96
C GLY A 121 -14.68 -4.69 -0.33
N ASP A 122 -15.63 -4.32 -1.19
CA ASP A 122 -15.36 -4.04 -2.61
C ASP A 122 -14.27 -2.98 -2.86
N VAL A 123 -13.40 -3.29 -3.83
CA VAL A 123 -12.26 -2.48 -4.27
C VAL A 123 -12.52 -2.00 -5.69
N GLU A 124 -12.34 -0.71 -5.95
CA GLU A 124 -12.46 -0.11 -7.29
C GLU A 124 -11.11 -0.09 -8.04
N TYR A 125 -10.01 0.01 -7.30
CA TYR A 125 -8.66 0.13 -7.86
C TYR A 125 -7.60 -0.40 -6.91
N ALA A 126 -6.56 -1.01 -7.46
CA ALA A 126 -5.33 -1.31 -6.76
C ALA A 126 -4.11 -0.99 -7.63
N ALA A 127 -3.03 -0.55 -7.00
CA ALA A 127 -1.76 -0.31 -7.67
C ALA A 127 -0.58 -0.65 -6.79
N ILE A 128 0.48 -1.16 -7.42
CA ILE A 128 1.80 -1.33 -6.83
C ILE A 128 2.62 -0.09 -7.18
N ASP A 129 3.22 0.54 -6.17
CA ASP A 129 4.13 1.65 -6.40
C ASP A 129 5.41 1.11 -7.04
N THR A 130 5.87 1.82 -8.06
CA THR A 130 7.05 1.44 -8.83
C THR A 130 8.04 2.60 -8.92
N ASP A 131 9.31 2.28 -9.15
CA ASP A 131 10.35 3.27 -9.41
C ASP A 131 10.28 3.80 -10.86
N ARG A 132 11.24 4.65 -11.24
CA ARG A 132 11.37 5.18 -12.60
C ARG A 132 11.51 4.11 -13.70
N ASN A 133 11.94 2.91 -13.33
CA ASN A 133 12.12 1.76 -14.22
C ASN A 133 10.90 0.83 -14.19
N LYS A 134 9.79 1.25 -13.56
CA LYS A 134 8.58 0.45 -13.34
C LYS A 134 8.81 -0.79 -12.49
N TYR A 135 9.86 -0.81 -11.67
CA TYR A 135 10.16 -1.91 -10.75
C TYR A 135 9.45 -1.70 -9.40
N PRO A 136 8.80 -2.71 -8.81
CA PRO A 136 8.10 -2.59 -7.53
C PRO A 136 9.01 -2.15 -6.39
N ILE A 137 8.55 -1.20 -5.57
CA ILE A 137 9.32 -0.68 -4.42
C ILE A 137 8.82 -1.18 -3.06
N GLY A 138 7.88 -2.12 -3.05
CA GLY A 138 7.37 -2.73 -1.82
C GLY A 138 6.27 -1.91 -1.11
N SER A 139 5.60 -1.02 -1.84
CA SER A 139 4.39 -0.33 -1.40
C SER A 139 3.34 -0.30 -2.51
N GLY A 140 2.11 0.07 -2.14
CA GLY A 140 1.00 0.18 -3.07
C GLY A 140 -0.17 0.94 -2.47
N ARG A 141 -1.25 1.02 -3.25
CA ARG A 141 -2.47 1.74 -2.90
C ARG A 141 -3.68 0.92 -3.29
N VAL A 142 -4.72 0.99 -2.48
CA VAL A 142 -6.01 0.34 -2.73
C VAL A 142 -7.09 1.36 -2.49
N VAL A 143 -8.06 1.43 -3.40
CA VAL A 143 -9.22 2.30 -3.29
C VAL A 143 -10.47 1.45 -3.11
N PHE A 144 -11.20 1.71 -2.04
CA PHE A 144 -12.44 1.00 -1.75
C PHE A 144 -13.64 1.70 -2.38
N VAL A 145 -14.66 0.91 -2.73
CA VAL A 145 -15.94 1.42 -3.26
C VAL A 145 -16.70 2.23 -2.20
N ASN A 146 -16.51 1.93 -0.92
CA ASN A 146 -17.26 2.61 0.15
C ASN A 146 -16.37 2.95 1.35
N ALA A 147 -16.81 3.96 2.12
CA ALA A 147 -16.09 4.43 3.30
C ALA A 147 -16.01 3.37 4.42
N HIS A 148 -16.98 2.46 4.52
CA HIS A 148 -16.98 1.42 5.54
C HIS A 148 -15.82 0.44 5.36
N SER A 149 -15.60 -0.05 4.14
CA SER A 149 -14.46 -0.90 3.78
C SER A 149 -13.13 -0.19 4.00
N TYR A 150 -13.03 1.09 3.63
CA TYR A 150 -11.87 1.93 3.93
C TYR A 150 -11.58 2.00 5.45
N TYR A 151 -12.59 2.29 6.28
CA TYR A 151 -12.41 2.37 7.74
C TYR A 151 -12.01 1.02 8.34
N ALA A 152 -12.59 -0.08 7.85
CA ALA A 152 -12.22 -1.43 8.29
C ALA A 152 -10.74 -1.72 8.00
N ALA A 153 -10.28 -1.41 6.78
CA ALA A 153 -8.88 -1.60 6.38
C ALA A 153 -7.90 -0.74 7.21
N VAL A 154 -8.19 0.55 7.38
CA VAL A 154 -7.35 1.45 8.19
C VAL A 154 -7.31 1.02 9.66
N THR A 155 -8.41 0.48 10.18
CA THR A 155 -8.46 0.01 11.57
C THR A 155 -7.67 -1.27 11.78
N ALA A 156 -7.60 -2.15 10.78
CA ALA A 156 -6.82 -3.38 10.84
C ALA A 156 -5.32 -3.12 11.05
N ASN A 157 -4.79 -2.04 10.46
CA ASN A 157 -3.40 -1.53 10.59
C ASN A 157 -2.30 -2.47 10.08
N TYR A 158 -2.32 -3.74 10.43
CA TYR A 158 -1.41 -4.76 9.94
C TYR A 158 -2.20 -5.97 9.46
N LEU A 159 -1.70 -6.60 8.40
CA LEU A 159 -2.23 -7.84 7.87
C LEU A 159 -1.08 -8.81 7.64
N MET A 160 -1.24 -10.06 8.01
CA MET A 160 -0.30 -11.12 7.64
C MET A 160 -0.83 -11.79 6.37
N ILE A 161 -0.05 -11.72 5.29
CA ILE A 161 -0.28 -12.52 4.08
C ILE A 161 0.53 -13.80 4.23
N GLU A 162 -0.16 -14.93 4.22
CA GLU A 162 0.45 -16.26 4.24
C GLU A 162 0.09 -16.98 2.94
N CYS A 163 1.11 -17.41 2.20
CA CYS A 163 0.99 -18.26 1.04
C CYS A 163 2.14 -19.28 1.02
N ASP A 164 2.07 -20.26 0.13
CA ASP A 164 3.07 -21.34 0.02
C ASP A 164 4.50 -20.82 -0.20
N LYS A 165 4.65 -19.60 -0.75
CA LYS A 165 5.95 -19.02 -1.13
C LYS A 165 6.50 -18.02 -0.12
N PHE A 166 5.64 -17.33 0.62
CA PHE A 166 6.07 -16.34 1.59
C PHE A 166 5.03 -16.13 2.68
N CYS A 167 5.52 -15.72 3.85
CA CYS A 167 4.71 -15.16 4.91
C CYS A 167 5.23 -13.75 5.20
N LYS A 168 4.37 -12.73 5.08
CA LYS A 168 4.78 -11.35 5.28
C LYS A 168 3.69 -10.52 5.95
N VAL A 169 4.09 -9.79 6.98
CA VAL A 169 3.24 -8.75 7.59
C VAL A 169 3.35 -7.48 6.77
N ILE A 170 2.22 -6.99 6.30
CA ILE A 170 2.07 -5.72 5.58
C ILE A 170 1.44 -4.68 6.51
N GLN A 171 1.68 -3.40 6.21
CA GLN A 171 1.10 -2.27 6.94
C GLN A 171 0.03 -1.61 6.09
N ILE A 172 -1.09 -1.24 6.70
CA ILE A 172 -2.19 -0.51 6.08
C ILE A 172 -2.36 0.82 6.81
N ASP A 173 -2.22 1.91 6.06
CA ASP A 173 -2.38 3.28 6.54
C ASP A 173 -3.37 4.06 5.67
N PRO A 174 -3.95 5.15 6.19
CA PRO A 174 -4.61 6.15 5.36
C PRO A 174 -3.64 6.64 4.26
N TYR A 175 -4.10 6.70 3.02
CA TYR A 175 -3.33 7.39 1.98
C TYR A 175 -3.34 8.90 2.26
N LEU A 176 -2.16 9.51 2.22
CA LEU A 176 -1.98 10.93 2.53
C LEU A 176 -1.80 11.76 1.25
N SER A 177 -2.76 12.63 0.98
CA SER A 177 -2.70 13.61 -0.12
C SER A 177 -2.56 15.04 0.39
N ASP A 178 -1.84 15.85 -0.38
CA ASP A 178 -1.63 17.28 -0.22
C ASP A 178 -2.70 18.13 -0.91
N SER A 179 -3.58 17.51 -1.70
CA SER A 179 -4.68 18.18 -2.41
C SER A 179 -6.00 18.22 -1.64
N VAL A 180 -6.05 17.69 -0.42
CA VAL A 180 -7.29 17.59 0.36
C VAL A 180 -7.46 18.83 1.25
N THR A 181 -8.64 19.45 1.16
CA THR A 181 -9.01 20.59 1.99
C THR A 181 -9.25 20.18 3.43
N CYS A 182 -8.96 21.09 4.35
CA CYS A 182 -9.19 20.91 5.77
C CYS A 182 -10.69 20.74 6.08
N ALA A 183 -11.01 19.80 6.96
CA ALA A 183 -12.38 19.57 7.45
C ALA A 183 -12.92 20.67 8.39
N GLY A 184 -12.09 21.65 8.75
CA GLY A 184 -12.41 22.68 9.72
C GLY A 184 -12.36 22.19 11.18
N ALA A 185 -12.67 23.10 12.09
CA ALA A 185 -12.75 22.82 13.53
C ALA A 185 -14.03 23.42 14.11
N ASN A 186 -14.61 22.78 15.12
CA ASN A 186 -15.77 23.29 15.86
C ASN A 186 -16.97 23.66 14.96
N GLY A 187 -17.19 22.89 13.89
CA GLY A 187 -18.27 23.11 12.92
C GLY A 187 -18.05 24.28 11.96
N GLN A 188 -16.89 24.94 12.00
CA GLN A 188 -16.54 26.03 11.08
C GLN A 188 -15.85 25.49 9.82
N TRP A 189 -16.27 26.00 8.66
CA TRP A 189 -15.64 25.70 7.38
C TRP A 189 -14.23 26.27 7.28
N CYS A 190 -13.31 25.54 6.64
CA CYS A 190 -11.94 25.99 6.39
C CYS A 190 -11.55 25.72 4.94
N GLN A 191 -10.87 26.67 4.30
CA GLN A 191 -10.38 26.53 2.91
C GLN A 191 -8.89 26.19 2.83
N ASN A 192 -8.19 26.10 3.97
CA ASN A 192 -6.79 25.72 3.99
C ASN A 192 -6.61 24.26 3.59
N MET A 193 -5.44 23.91 3.06
CA MET A 193 -5.09 22.52 2.80
C MET A 193 -4.83 21.78 4.11
N GLY A 194 -5.33 20.55 4.19
CA GLY A 194 -5.13 19.68 5.34
C GLY A 194 -3.75 19.05 5.31
N GLN A 195 -2.93 19.35 6.31
CA GLN A 195 -1.56 18.85 6.41
C GLN A 195 -1.46 17.62 7.32
N PHE A 196 -2.42 17.49 8.24
CA PHE A 196 -2.48 16.43 9.24
C PHE A 196 -3.70 15.55 9.00
N PHE A 197 -3.51 14.24 8.99
CA PHE A 197 -4.61 13.29 8.99
C PHE A 197 -4.83 12.75 10.40
N CYS A 198 -6.06 12.79 10.91
CA CYS A 198 -6.39 12.17 12.19
C CYS A 198 -6.88 10.74 11.96
N ARG A 199 -6.13 9.74 12.44
CA ARG A 199 -6.48 8.31 12.29
C ARG A 199 -7.61 7.84 13.23
N SER A 200 -8.03 8.67 14.19
CA SER A 200 -9.14 8.30 15.09
C SER A 200 -10.46 8.22 14.34
N LEU A 201 -11.23 7.15 14.56
CA LEU A 201 -12.56 6.95 13.96
C LEU A 201 -13.54 8.07 14.27
N LYS A 202 -13.34 8.83 15.36
CA LYS A 202 -14.15 10.01 15.70
C LYS A 202 -13.92 11.19 14.74
N CYS A 203 -12.76 11.22 14.08
CA CYS A 203 -12.34 12.33 13.23
C CYS A 203 -12.18 11.89 11.77
N MET A 204 -11.28 10.94 11.52
CA MET A 204 -10.96 10.31 10.22
C MET A 204 -10.93 11.28 9.03
N LYS A 205 -10.25 12.42 9.23
CA LYS A 205 -10.27 13.57 8.32
C LYS A 205 -8.94 14.31 8.32
N TYR A 206 -8.79 15.16 7.32
CA TYR A 206 -7.67 16.07 7.14
C TYR A 206 -7.92 17.40 7.87
N TYR A 207 -6.88 17.93 8.51
CA TYR A 207 -6.89 19.19 9.23
C TYR A 207 -5.65 20.02 8.86
N CYS A 208 -5.82 21.34 8.70
CA CYS A 208 -4.68 22.26 8.73
C CYS A 208 -4.19 22.42 10.17
N GLU A 209 -3.00 23.00 10.35
CA GLU A 209 -2.40 23.22 11.66
C GLU A 209 -3.34 23.96 12.63
N THR A 210 -3.91 25.09 12.21
CA THR A 210 -4.84 25.86 13.04
C THR A 210 -6.08 25.07 13.45
N CYS A 211 -6.69 24.34 12.51
CA CYS A 211 -7.88 23.55 12.82
C CYS A 211 -7.56 22.29 13.64
N TRP A 212 -6.33 21.79 13.57
CA TRP A 212 -5.88 20.73 14.45
C TRP A 212 -5.85 21.22 15.90
N ASP A 213 -5.20 22.35 16.15
CA ASP A 213 -5.08 22.91 17.52
C ASP A 213 -6.40 23.37 18.11
N LEU A 214 -7.33 23.87 17.28
CA LEU A 214 -8.66 24.30 17.71
C LEU A 214 -9.62 23.14 17.99
N ASN A 215 -9.30 21.92 17.53
CA ASN A 215 -10.19 20.77 17.71
C ASN A 215 -10.00 20.19 19.12
N PRO A 216 -11.07 20.10 19.94
CA PRO A 216 -10.95 19.63 21.33
C PRO A 216 -10.43 18.19 21.46
N ASN A 217 -10.57 17.36 20.41
CA ASN A 217 -10.03 15.99 20.43
C ASN A 217 -8.51 15.94 20.15
N HIS A 218 -7.93 17.03 19.66
CA HIS A 218 -6.56 17.11 19.17
C HIS A 218 -5.71 18.13 19.95
N ALA A 219 -6.36 19.13 20.55
CA ALA A 219 -5.71 20.17 21.32
C ALA A 219 -4.93 19.55 22.49
N ILE A 220 -3.61 19.74 22.47
CA ILE A 220 -2.79 19.62 23.66
C ILE A 220 -2.99 20.95 24.38
N THR A 221 -3.77 20.98 25.46
CA THR A 221 -3.84 22.18 26.29
C THR A 221 -2.41 22.51 26.76
N GLN A 222 -1.86 23.64 26.29
CA GLN A 222 -0.52 24.11 26.70
C GLN A 222 -0.43 24.52 28.19
N ASN A 223 -1.47 24.25 28.98
CA ASN A 223 -1.41 24.33 30.43
C ASN A 223 -1.58 22.91 30.96
N GLY A 224 -0.47 22.30 31.38
CA GLY A 224 -0.42 21.03 32.12
C GLY A 224 -1.10 21.13 33.49
N ILE A 225 -2.40 21.41 33.50
CA ILE A 225 -3.28 21.24 34.65
C ILE A 225 -4.36 20.28 34.19
N ASN A 226 -4.12 18.99 34.45
CA ASN A 226 -5.16 17.98 34.47
C ASN A 226 -6.17 18.36 35.56
N ASN A 227 -7.16 19.18 35.22
CA ASN A 227 -8.38 19.25 36.02
C ASN A 227 -9.25 18.05 35.63
N SER A 228 -8.82 16.86 36.06
CA SER A 228 -9.71 15.71 36.17
C SER A 228 -10.69 15.98 37.32
N VAL A 229 -11.75 16.73 37.02
CA VAL A 229 -12.98 16.64 37.78
C VAL A 229 -13.69 15.43 37.20
N ASP A 230 -13.96 14.44 38.06
CA ASP A 230 -14.71 13.21 37.76
C ASP A 230 -13.98 12.16 36.92
N GLY A 231 -13.06 11.41 37.54
CA GLY A 231 -12.84 9.96 37.38
C GLY A 231 -12.72 9.30 35.99
N GLU A 232 -12.84 10.01 34.88
CA GLU A 232 -12.69 9.51 33.53
C GLU A 232 -11.21 9.55 33.13
N PRO A 233 -10.71 8.52 32.44
CA PRO A 233 -9.37 8.55 31.89
C PRO A 233 -9.25 9.77 30.96
N PRO A 234 -8.12 10.51 31.00
CA PRO A 234 -7.93 11.66 30.11
C PRO A 234 -8.20 11.20 28.67
N ALA A 235 -9.09 11.91 27.98
CA ALA A 235 -9.44 11.60 26.60
C ALA A 235 -8.14 11.41 25.82
N LEU A 236 -7.98 10.24 25.17
CA LEU A 236 -6.81 9.93 24.37
C LEU A 236 -6.64 11.00 23.30
N ILE A 237 -5.68 11.91 23.53
CA ILE A 237 -5.35 12.98 22.58
C ILE A 237 -4.95 12.31 21.27
N HIS A 238 -5.69 12.61 20.20
CA HIS A 238 -5.39 12.03 18.91
C HIS A 238 -4.05 12.56 18.38
N LYS A 239 -3.30 11.74 17.66
CA LYS A 239 -2.00 12.10 17.09
C LYS A 239 -2.11 12.41 15.60
N PRO A 240 -1.39 13.43 15.10
CA PRO A 240 -1.37 13.75 13.68
C PRO A 240 -0.56 12.71 12.93
N LEU A 241 -1.11 12.21 11.83
CA LEU A 241 -0.38 11.45 10.83
C LEU A 241 0.06 12.40 9.71
N MET A 242 1.35 12.37 9.38
CA MET A 242 2.00 13.23 8.39
C MET A 242 2.72 12.38 7.36
N ARG A 243 2.86 12.90 6.13
CA ARG A 243 3.71 12.28 5.11
C ARG A 243 5.16 12.33 5.60
N ASN A 244 5.91 11.23 5.43
CA ASN A 244 7.32 11.09 5.84
C ASN A 244 8.30 12.11 5.21
N SER A 245 7.83 13.05 4.38
CA SER A 245 8.62 14.14 3.79
C SER A 245 8.53 15.46 4.57
N ARG A 246 7.91 15.49 5.76
CA ARG A 246 7.92 16.64 6.68
C ARG A 246 8.19 16.19 8.11
N THR A 247 9.31 15.53 8.34
CA THR A 247 10.02 15.76 9.61
C THR A 247 10.63 17.16 9.54
N PRO A 248 10.40 18.04 10.54
CA PRO A 248 10.93 19.40 10.55
C PRO A 248 12.46 19.43 10.44
#